data_AF-A0A4V3HSE1-F1
#
_entry.id   AF-A0A4V3HSE1-F1
#
_cell.length_a   1.000
_cell.length_b   1.000
_cell.length_c   1.000
_cell.angle_alpha   90.00
_cell.angle_beta   90.00
_cell.angle_gamma   90.00
#
_symmetry.space_group_name_H-M   'P 1'
#
loop_
_entity.id
_entity.type
_entity.pdbx_description
1 polymer ?
#
loop_
_entity_poly.entity_id
_entity_poly.type
_entity_poly.pdbx_seq_one_letter_code
_entity_poly.pdbx_strand_id
1 'polypeptide(L)'
;MCPNSAQLRSSPRGDLIRRAFWHCSIMESGFNFELELPLTNLEKSEAQIGEGIFDAILSPSGFYEGHFCTQIDLRNLAFDFHRRLTSITGGLATSTTPAKTPTSESLYDEVEMMDSRLLTWRNNLAESLRWDDSNPSAPYASTAHGMYATTSFPGGEAMASIHPRPDLSMFANLGSTPGQFTTAFQLQIDSTLNALLRTRYYYVRHLLYRPFIYRILHNESSTERDMIGAAECLRTCLMWPIIMPPACLHKRLISCLYFWSHNILGILIILRLSIVHPGLLQIRTTMCGEDFSSGADETVRLCIAWIRDLKDTDTSARWCWSIVKGLYAEWDDEARPVDAQMME
;
A
#
# COMPACT_ATOMS: atom_id res chain seq x y z
N MET A 1 38.25 -4.58 24.48
CA MET A 1 37.35 -5.73 24.74
C MET A 1 36.14 -5.58 23.82
N CYS A 2 35.95 -6.49 22.86
CA CYS A 2 34.70 -6.54 22.10
C CYS A 2 33.56 -6.88 23.08
N PRO A 3 32.43 -6.15 23.07
CA PRO A 3 31.29 -6.54 23.88
C PRO A 3 30.87 -7.96 23.51
N ASN A 4 30.53 -8.78 24.50
CA ASN A 4 30.00 -10.11 24.27
C ASN A 4 28.76 -9.99 23.35
N SER A 5 28.59 -10.90 22.38
CA SER A 5 27.48 -10.85 21.41
C SER A 5 26.09 -10.80 22.09
N ALA A 6 25.97 -11.35 23.30
CA ALA A 6 24.79 -11.23 24.15
C ALA A 6 24.56 -9.81 24.69
N GLN A 7 25.61 -9.09 25.11
CA GLN A 7 25.52 -7.71 25.58
C GLN A 7 25.21 -6.73 24.45
N LEU A 8 25.71 -6.97 23.23
CA LEU A 8 25.33 -6.16 22.07
C LEU A 8 23.84 -6.34 21.76
N ARG A 9 23.32 -7.57 21.86
CA ARG A 9 21.89 -7.87 21.66
C ARG A 9 20.98 -7.18 22.67
N SER A 10 21.37 -7.05 23.94
CA SER A 10 20.54 -6.35 24.93
C SER A 10 20.85 -4.84 25.04
N SER A 11 21.59 -4.27 24.10
CA SER A 11 21.92 -2.84 24.10
C SER A 11 20.99 -2.02 23.19
N PRO A 12 20.83 -0.70 23.43
CA PRO A 12 20.09 0.18 22.51
C PRO A 12 20.62 0.16 21.08
N ARG A 13 21.94 -0.04 20.92
CA ARG A 13 22.56 -0.22 19.60
C ARG A 13 22.13 -1.52 18.94
N GLY A 14 22.01 -2.60 19.72
CA GLY A 14 21.46 -3.88 19.24
C GLY A 14 20.03 -3.76 18.78
N ASP A 15 19.21 -2.99 19.50
CA ASP A 15 17.82 -2.70 19.13
C ASP A 15 17.72 -2.02 17.76
N LEU A 16 18.51 -0.97 17.54
CA LEU A 16 18.57 -0.27 16.25
C LEU A 16 19.02 -1.19 15.10
N ILE A 17 19.98 -2.09 15.36
CA ILE A 17 20.43 -3.07 14.36
C ILE A 17 19.29 -4.05 14.01
N ARG A 18 18.52 -4.53 15.00
CA ARG A 18 17.36 -5.40 14.76
C ARG A 18 16.28 -4.70 13.92
N ARG A 19 15.96 -3.45 14.27
CA ARG A 19 14.97 -2.65 13.52
C ARG A 19 15.43 -2.43 12.08
N ALA A 20 16.70 -2.10 11.88
CA ALA A 20 17.27 -1.94 10.55
C ALA A 20 17.22 -3.24 9.74
N PHE A 21 17.60 -4.38 10.36
CA PHE A 21 17.54 -5.70 9.73
C PHE A 21 16.12 -6.02 9.25
N TRP A 22 15.14 -5.95 10.14
CA TRP A 22 13.76 -6.30 9.81
C TRP A 22 13.13 -5.34 8.81
N HIS A 23 13.46 -4.04 8.88
CA HIS A 23 13.08 -3.09 7.85
C HIS A 23 13.62 -3.50 6.47
N CYS A 24 14.92 -3.80 6.38
CA CYS A 24 15.53 -4.26 5.13
C CYS A 24 14.90 -5.57 4.63
N SER A 25 14.66 -6.55 5.50
CA SER A 25 14.01 -7.83 5.13
C SER A 25 12.59 -7.61 4.59
N ILE A 26 11.80 -6.72 5.21
CA ILE A 26 10.46 -6.36 4.74
C ILE A 26 10.53 -5.71 3.34
N MET A 27 11.43 -4.76 3.13
CA MET A 27 11.54 -4.08 1.84
C MET A 27 12.06 -5.02 0.74
N GLU A 28 13.07 -5.83 1.04
CA GLU A 28 13.60 -6.85 0.13
C GLU A 28 12.51 -7.84 -0.30
N SER A 29 11.70 -8.32 0.66
CA SER A 29 10.62 -9.24 0.36
C SER A 29 9.58 -8.62 -0.57
N GLY A 30 9.23 -7.34 -0.36
CA GLY A 30 8.35 -6.62 -1.28
C GLY A 30 8.91 -6.54 -2.71
N PHE A 31 10.21 -6.27 -2.86
CA PHE A 31 10.86 -6.29 -4.18
C PHE A 31 10.88 -7.68 -4.83
N ASN A 32 11.09 -8.72 -4.03
CA ASN A 32 10.99 -10.09 -4.52
C ASN A 32 9.58 -10.41 -5.02
N PHE A 33 8.54 -10.00 -4.30
CA PHE A 33 7.16 -10.30 -4.70
C PHE A 33 6.72 -9.60 -5.99
N GLU A 34 7.12 -8.34 -6.21
CA GLU A 34 6.73 -7.58 -7.42
C GLU A 34 7.61 -7.88 -8.64
N LEU A 35 8.92 -7.97 -8.42
CA LEU A 35 9.89 -7.93 -9.50
C LEU A 35 10.66 -9.24 -9.66
N GLU A 36 10.35 -10.24 -8.83
CA GLU A 36 11.05 -11.52 -8.76
C GLU A 36 12.56 -11.34 -8.56
N LEU A 37 12.96 -10.22 -7.93
CA LEU A 37 14.37 -9.98 -7.62
C LEU A 37 14.85 -11.04 -6.61
N PRO A 38 16.05 -11.60 -6.81
CA PRO A 38 16.58 -12.63 -5.92
C PRO A 38 16.83 -12.04 -4.52
N LEU A 39 16.50 -12.83 -3.49
CA LEU A 39 16.81 -12.49 -2.11
C LEU A 39 18.32 -12.50 -1.87
N THR A 40 18.81 -11.59 -1.03
CA THR A 40 20.25 -11.47 -0.71
C THR A 40 20.71 -12.43 0.39
N ASN A 41 19.85 -13.38 0.80
CA ASN A 41 20.04 -14.32 1.90
C ASN A 41 19.82 -13.73 3.31
N LEU A 42 19.15 -12.59 3.45
CA LEU A 42 18.80 -12.03 4.76
C LEU A 42 17.93 -13.00 5.56
N GLU A 43 17.12 -13.82 4.90
CA GLU A 43 16.23 -14.81 5.52
C GLU A 43 17.00 -15.82 6.39
N LYS A 44 18.25 -16.15 6.04
CA LYS A 44 19.09 -17.07 6.81
C LYS A 44 19.52 -16.52 8.17
N SER A 45 19.45 -15.20 8.34
CA SER A 45 19.82 -14.52 9.58
C SER A 45 18.62 -14.25 10.49
N GLU A 46 17.38 -14.46 10.03
CA GLU A 46 16.16 -14.14 10.80
C GLU A 46 16.13 -14.84 12.16
N ALA A 47 16.46 -16.14 12.21
CA ALA A 47 16.51 -16.91 13.45
C ALA A 47 17.55 -16.39 14.47
N GLN A 48 18.63 -15.75 14.00
CA GLN A 48 19.67 -15.19 14.87
C GLN A 48 19.29 -13.82 15.42
N ILE A 49 18.45 -13.08 14.68
CA ILE A 49 17.97 -11.76 15.04
C ILE A 49 16.78 -11.85 16.01
N GLY A 50 15.89 -12.83 15.79
CA GLY A 50 14.68 -13.08 16.58
C GLY A 50 13.54 -12.10 16.30
N GLU A 51 12.31 -12.51 16.62
CA GLU A 51 11.14 -11.64 16.67
C GLU A 51 11.31 -10.72 17.89
N GLY A 52 11.50 -9.44 17.64
CA GLY A 52 12.19 -8.53 18.57
C GLY A 52 11.45 -8.28 19.88
N ILE A 53 12.20 -8.35 20.98
CA ILE A 53 11.92 -7.55 22.19
C ILE A 53 12.54 -6.19 21.89
N PHE A 54 11.70 -5.18 21.67
CA PHE A 54 12.17 -3.84 21.37
C PHE A 54 12.10 -2.96 22.62
N ASP A 55 13.18 -2.26 22.96
CA ASP A 55 13.21 -1.47 24.19
C ASP A 55 12.13 -0.36 24.16
N ALA A 56 11.34 -0.29 25.23
CA ALA A 56 10.24 0.66 25.43
C ALA A 56 10.69 2.14 25.44
N ILE A 57 11.99 2.41 25.44
CA ILE A 57 12.59 3.76 25.50
C ILE A 57 12.11 4.62 24.32
N LEU A 58 11.84 4.03 23.16
CA LEU A 58 11.34 4.74 21.97
C LEU A 58 9.81 4.72 21.83
N SER A 59 9.09 3.98 22.68
CA SER A 59 7.64 3.78 22.56
C SER A 59 6.98 3.59 23.92
N PRO A 60 6.73 4.66 24.68
CA PRO A 60 6.08 4.59 26.00
C PRO A 60 4.71 3.92 25.98
N SER A 61 4.03 3.92 24.82
CA SER A 61 2.70 3.31 24.60
C SER A 61 2.76 1.87 24.09
N GLY A 62 3.94 1.31 23.79
CA GLY A 62 4.08 0.00 23.11
C GLY A 62 3.58 -0.04 21.66
N PHE A 63 3.01 1.04 21.13
CA PHE A 63 2.43 1.09 19.78
C PHE A 63 3.46 0.74 18.69
N TYR A 64 4.65 1.33 18.72
CA TYR A 64 5.66 1.11 17.69
C TYR A 64 6.20 -0.32 17.70
N GLU A 65 6.31 -0.93 18.88
CA GLU A 65 6.73 -2.33 19.01
C GLU A 65 5.66 -3.25 18.43
N GLY A 66 4.41 -3.09 18.86
CA GLY A 66 3.29 -3.87 18.33
C GLY A 66 3.12 -3.71 16.82
N HIS A 67 3.25 -2.48 16.31
CA HIS A 67 3.22 -2.20 14.87
C HIS A 67 4.33 -2.93 14.13
N PHE A 68 5.56 -2.86 14.64
CA PHE A 68 6.72 -3.45 13.98
C PHE A 68 6.66 -4.98 13.97
N CYS A 69 6.28 -5.63 15.07
CA CYS A 69 6.06 -7.08 15.12
C CYS A 69 4.97 -7.51 14.14
N THR A 70 3.85 -6.79 14.13
CA THR A 70 2.74 -7.02 13.20
C THR A 70 3.18 -6.93 11.73
N GLN A 71 4.10 -6.03 11.39
CA GLN A 71 4.66 -5.92 10.03
C GLN A 71 5.50 -7.14 9.65
N ILE A 72 6.27 -7.69 10.60
CA ILE A 72 7.06 -8.90 10.38
C ILE A 72 6.12 -10.09 10.14
N ASP A 73 5.07 -10.23 10.95
CA ASP A 73 4.07 -11.30 10.80
C ASP A 73 3.39 -11.25 9.42
N LEU A 74 2.97 -10.05 8.99
CA LEU A 74 2.37 -9.86 7.67
C LEU A 74 3.35 -10.22 6.56
N ARG A 75 4.63 -9.83 6.68
CA ARG A 75 5.66 -10.19 5.73
C ARG A 75 5.83 -11.71 5.65
N ASN A 76 5.84 -12.40 6.79
CA ASN A 76 6.02 -13.85 6.83
C ASN A 76 4.85 -14.57 6.15
N LEU A 77 3.62 -14.10 6.37
CA LEU A 77 2.44 -14.58 5.65
C LEU A 77 2.58 -14.34 4.14
N ALA A 78 2.93 -13.12 3.73
CA ALA A 78 3.11 -12.78 2.32
C ALA A 78 4.19 -13.63 1.63
N PHE A 79 5.29 -13.89 2.34
CA PHE A 79 6.38 -14.73 1.85
C PHE A 79 5.93 -16.18 1.63
N ASP A 80 5.18 -16.74 2.59
CA ASP A 80 4.58 -18.07 2.44
C ASP A 80 3.58 -18.14 1.30
N PHE A 81 2.76 -17.11 1.12
CA PHE A 81 1.79 -17.02 0.04
C PHE A 81 2.48 -16.95 -1.33
N HIS A 82 3.49 -16.09 -1.45
CA HIS A 82 4.27 -15.95 -2.68
C HIS A 82 4.92 -17.28 -3.09
N ARG A 83 5.51 -18.01 -2.12
CA ARG A 83 6.09 -19.35 -2.38
C ARG A 83 5.04 -20.36 -2.84
N ARG A 84 3.84 -20.36 -2.23
CA ARG A 84 2.74 -21.26 -2.63
C ARG A 84 2.22 -20.93 -4.02
N LEU A 85 1.95 -19.65 -4.29
CA LEU A 85 1.53 -19.18 -5.61
C LEU A 85 2.56 -19.57 -6.65
N THR A 86 3.84 -19.28 -6.43
CA THR A 86 4.93 -19.66 -7.35
C THR A 86 5.03 -21.17 -7.53
N SER A 87 4.78 -21.98 -6.50
CA SER A 87 4.76 -23.43 -6.65
C SER A 87 3.60 -23.92 -7.52
N ILE A 88 2.44 -23.28 -7.43
CA ILE A 88 1.23 -23.65 -8.18
C ILE A 88 1.33 -23.13 -9.62
N THR A 89 1.78 -21.90 -9.82
CA THR A 89 1.88 -21.23 -11.14
C THR A 89 3.20 -21.55 -11.86
N GLY A 90 4.30 -21.74 -11.15
CA GLY A 90 5.64 -22.02 -11.67
C GLY A 90 5.85 -23.45 -12.18
N GLY A 91 4.88 -24.35 -11.95
CA GLY A 91 4.80 -25.65 -12.63
C GLY A 91 4.72 -25.54 -14.17
N LEU A 92 4.59 -24.32 -14.72
CA LEU A 92 4.61 -24.04 -16.15
C LEU A 92 6.01 -23.91 -16.78
N ALA A 93 7.11 -23.69 -16.03
CA ALA A 93 8.37 -23.23 -16.63
C ALA A 93 9.55 -24.23 -16.66
N THR A 94 9.57 -25.30 -15.86
CA THR A 94 10.79 -26.16 -15.71
C THR A 94 10.56 -27.66 -15.74
N SER A 95 9.33 -28.12 -15.98
CA SER A 95 9.01 -29.54 -16.02
C SER A 95 9.05 -30.09 -17.44
N THR A 96 10.05 -30.94 -17.74
CA THR A 96 10.10 -31.78 -18.96
C THR A 96 9.12 -32.95 -18.93
N THR A 97 8.38 -33.12 -17.84
CA THR A 97 7.19 -33.97 -17.78
C THR A 97 5.93 -33.10 -17.94
N PRO A 98 4.85 -33.61 -18.57
CA PRO A 98 3.61 -32.86 -18.70
C PRO A 98 2.99 -32.66 -17.32
N ALA A 99 3.39 -31.58 -16.64
CA ALA A 99 2.75 -31.13 -15.43
C ALA A 99 1.33 -30.69 -15.81
N LYS A 100 0.32 -31.27 -15.15
CA LYS A 100 -1.06 -30.78 -15.27
C LYS A 100 -1.02 -29.28 -14.99
N THR A 101 -1.40 -28.47 -15.97
CA THR A 101 -1.73 -27.06 -15.73
C THR A 101 -2.66 -26.99 -14.52
N PRO A 102 -2.37 -26.16 -13.50
CA PRO A 102 -3.25 -26.03 -12.35
C PRO A 102 -4.64 -25.62 -12.85
N THR A 103 -5.65 -26.44 -12.55
CA THR A 103 -7.04 -26.12 -12.87
C THR A 103 -7.44 -24.83 -12.18
N SER A 104 -8.38 -24.08 -12.75
CA SER A 104 -8.89 -22.86 -12.09
C SER A 104 -9.41 -23.12 -10.68
N GLU A 105 -10.05 -24.26 -10.49
CA GLU A 105 -10.53 -24.72 -9.18
C GLU A 105 -9.41 -24.78 -8.14
N SER A 106 -8.31 -25.49 -8.45
CA SER A 106 -7.21 -25.65 -7.49
C SER A 106 -6.49 -24.35 -7.15
N LEU A 107 -6.40 -23.39 -8.09
CA LEU A 107 -5.79 -22.09 -7.81
C LEU A 107 -6.70 -21.23 -6.93
N TYR A 108 -7.99 -21.20 -7.24
CA TYR A 108 -8.96 -20.41 -6.47
C TYR A 108 -9.05 -20.89 -5.03
N ASP A 109 -9.14 -22.21 -4.80
CA ASP A 109 -9.26 -22.77 -3.46
C ASP A 109 -8.02 -22.45 -2.59
N GLU A 110 -6.82 -22.49 -3.17
CA GLU A 110 -5.58 -22.10 -2.49
C GLU A 110 -5.56 -20.60 -2.18
N VAL A 111 -6.00 -19.74 -3.12
CA VAL A 111 -6.10 -18.30 -2.90
C VAL A 111 -7.12 -17.97 -1.80
N GLU A 112 -8.28 -18.61 -1.80
CA GLU A 112 -9.33 -18.42 -0.78
C GLU A 112 -8.85 -18.85 0.61
N MET A 113 -8.11 -19.97 0.70
CA MET A 113 -7.46 -20.39 1.95
C MET A 113 -6.44 -19.34 2.43
N MET A 114 -5.63 -18.78 1.53
CA MET A 114 -4.64 -17.75 1.87
C MET A 114 -5.30 -16.44 2.29
N ASP A 115 -6.37 -16.00 1.62
CA ASP A 115 -7.14 -14.81 2.00
C ASP A 115 -7.79 -14.99 3.38
N SER A 116 -8.31 -16.19 3.67
CA SER A 116 -8.86 -16.53 4.99
C SER A 116 -7.82 -16.45 6.11
N ARG A 117 -6.58 -16.88 5.85
CA ARG A 117 -5.45 -16.72 6.79
C ARG A 117 -5.08 -15.24 6.98
N LEU A 118 -5.09 -14.47 5.91
CA LEU A 118 -4.81 -13.03 5.94
C LEU A 118 -5.88 -12.27 6.74
N LEU A 119 -7.16 -12.62 6.57
CA LEU A 119 -8.27 -12.09 7.37
C LEU A 119 -8.15 -12.49 8.86
N THR A 120 -7.78 -13.73 9.14
CA THR A 120 -7.54 -14.21 10.51
C THR A 120 -6.44 -13.41 11.18
N TRP A 121 -5.33 -13.16 10.48
CA TRP A 121 -4.26 -12.30 10.97
C TRP A 121 -4.76 -10.89 11.30
N ARG A 122 -5.57 -10.27 10.43
CA ARG A 122 -6.15 -8.94 10.69
C ARG A 122 -7.05 -8.93 11.93
N ASN A 123 -7.85 -9.97 12.11
CA ASN A 123 -8.79 -10.06 13.22
C ASN A 123 -8.10 -10.25 14.58
N ASN A 124 -6.88 -10.80 14.57
CA ASN A 124 -6.06 -11.03 15.76
C ASN A 124 -5.17 -9.82 16.14
N LEU A 125 -5.23 -8.72 15.38
CA LEU A 125 -4.48 -7.51 15.69
C LEU A 125 -4.97 -6.87 16.99
N ALA A 126 -4.05 -6.22 17.70
CA ALA A 126 -4.38 -5.35 18.82
C ALA A 126 -5.35 -4.24 18.38
N GLU A 127 -6.20 -3.79 19.31
CA GLU A 127 -7.26 -2.81 19.02
C GLU A 127 -6.75 -1.53 18.36
N SER A 128 -5.57 -1.05 18.74
CA SER A 128 -4.92 0.14 18.18
C SER A 128 -4.45 -0.01 16.73
N LEU A 129 -4.28 -1.24 16.25
CA LEU A 129 -3.84 -1.57 14.90
C LEU A 129 -4.98 -2.08 14.01
N ARG A 130 -6.07 -2.57 14.60
CA ARG A 130 -7.24 -3.12 13.89
C ARG A 130 -8.01 -2.03 13.14
N TRP A 131 -8.72 -2.41 12.08
CA TRP A 131 -9.57 -1.51 11.30
C TRP A 131 -10.77 -2.24 10.71
N ASP A 132 -11.74 -1.44 10.24
CA ASP A 132 -12.95 -1.91 9.55
C ASP A 132 -12.90 -1.46 8.08
N ASP A 133 -13.25 -2.38 7.17
CA ASP A 133 -13.34 -2.11 5.73
C ASP A 133 -14.57 -1.27 5.38
N SER A 134 -15.61 -1.27 6.23
CA SER A 134 -16.84 -0.50 5.98
C SER A 134 -16.62 1.01 6.02
N ASN A 135 -15.52 1.46 6.63
CA ASN A 135 -15.17 2.86 6.71
C ASN A 135 -13.65 3.08 6.61
N PRO A 136 -13.08 3.00 5.38
CA PRO A 136 -11.64 3.16 5.15
C PRO A 136 -11.11 4.52 5.61
N SER A 137 -11.98 5.54 5.67
CA SER A 137 -11.66 6.93 6.01
C SER A 137 -11.96 7.30 7.48
N ALA A 138 -12.78 6.55 8.21
CA ALA A 138 -13.13 6.79 9.63
C ALA A 138 -11.93 7.08 10.54
N PRO A 139 -10.85 6.29 10.50
CA PRO A 139 -9.72 6.51 11.41
C PRO A 139 -8.93 7.79 11.09
N TYR A 140 -9.23 8.48 9.98
CA TYR A 140 -8.50 9.67 9.50
C TYR A 140 -9.37 10.94 9.49
N ALA A 141 -10.69 10.84 9.69
CA ALA A 141 -11.61 11.97 9.67
C ALA A 141 -11.44 12.91 10.89
N SER A 142 -11.09 12.37 12.05
CA SER A 142 -10.94 13.14 13.30
C SER A 142 -9.70 14.05 13.31
N THR A 143 -8.62 13.62 12.65
CA THR A 143 -7.35 14.36 12.59
C THR A 143 -7.36 15.48 11.56
N ALA A 144 -8.18 15.39 10.50
CA ALA A 144 -8.31 16.45 9.50
C ALA A 144 -9.12 17.65 10.01
N HIS A 145 -10.17 17.44 10.81
CA HIS A 145 -11.04 18.53 11.26
C HIS A 145 -10.44 19.39 12.39
N GLY A 146 -9.49 18.87 13.17
CA GLY A 146 -8.93 19.61 14.32
C GLY A 146 -7.79 20.58 14.00
N MET A 147 -6.94 20.27 13.01
CA MET A 147 -5.74 21.07 12.71
C MET A 147 -5.85 21.93 11.45
N TYR A 148 -6.63 21.52 10.45
CA TYR A 148 -6.78 22.29 9.19
C TYR A 148 -7.97 23.27 9.21
N ALA A 149 -8.86 23.20 10.20
CA ALA A 149 -10.01 24.10 10.31
C ALA A 149 -9.71 25.44 11.00
N THR A 150 -8.52 25.61 11.60
CA THR A 150 -8.21 26.80 12.43
C THR A 150 -7.46 27.91 11.68
N THR A 151 -7.17 27.74 10.38
CA THR A 151 -6.59 28.80 9.55
C THR A 151 -7.62 29.42 8.60
N SER A 152 -8.78 29.79 9.14
CA SER A 152 -9.73 30.69 8.47
C SER A 152 -9.24 32.14 8.61
N PHE A 153 -8.41 32.60 7.67
CA PHE A 153 -8.26 34.04 7.45
C PHE A 153 -9.52 34.57 6.73
N PRO A 154 -10.10 35.70 7.17
CA PRO A 154 -11.30 36.23 6.53
C PRO A 154 -10.94 36.90 5.21
N GLY A 155 -11.31 36.25 4.09
CA GLY A 155 -11.37 36.86 2.76
C GLY A 155 -10.56 36.13 1.69
N GLY A 156 -11.27 35.63 0.67
CA GLY A 156 -10.67 35.26 -0.63
C GLY A 156 -10.83 33.79 -1.03
N GLU A 157 -11.91 33.53 -1.77
CA GLU A 157 -12.09 32.57 -2.89
C GLU A 157 -11.53 31.13 -2.81
N ALA A 158 -12.44 30.21 -3.17
CA ALA A 158 -12.28 28.77 -3.23
C ALA A 158 -11.34 28.30 -4.35
N MET A 159 -10.77 27.10 -4.14
CA MET A 159 -10.11 26.25 -5.15
C MET A 159 -8.91 26.85 -5.90
N ALA A 160 -7.76 26.93 -5.23
CA ALA A 160 -6.47 26.84 -5.91
C ALA A 160 -5.40 26.30 -4.96
N SER A 161 -4.61 25.34 -5.43
CA SER A 161 -3.42 24.74 -4.80
C SER A 161 -3.64 23.73 -3.65
N ILE A 162 -3.69 22.44 -4.01
CA ILE A 162 -3.39 21.30 -3.10
C ILE A 162 -1.87 21.18 -2.93
N HIS A 163 -1.20 22.30 -2.66
CA HIS A 163 0.21 22.30 -2.28
C HIS A 163 0.28 22.82 -0.85
N PRO A 164 0.51 21.95 0.15
CA PRO A 164 0.96 22.46 1.43
C PRO A 164 2.36 23.02 1.20
N ARG A 165 2.44 24.35 1.16
CA ARG A 165 3.70 25.07 1.44
C ARG A 165 4.22 24.45 2.75
N PRO A 166 5.49 24.02 2.84
CA PRO A 166 6.01 23.52 4.11
C PRO A 166 5.84 24.62 5.14
N ASP A 167 4.91 24.45 6.06
CA ASP A 167 4.67 25.43 7.10
C ASP A 167 5.86 25.38 8.05
N LEU A 168 6.79 26.31 7.87
CA LEU A 168 7.91 26.51 8.78
C LEU A 168 7.44 26.90 10.19
N SER A 169 6.15 27.17 10.42
CA SER A 169 5.58 27.34 11.77
C SER A 169 5.76 26.09 12.65
N MET A 170 5.91 24.89 12.05
CA MET A 170 6.22 23.66 12.78
C MET A 170 7.58 23.69 13.48
N PHE A 171 8.53 24.50 12.98
CA PHE A 171 9.82 24.74 13.62
C PHE A 171 9.88 26.11 14.33
N ALA A 172 8.94 27.02 14.07
CA ALA A 172 8.95 28.37 14.63
C ALA A 172 8.23 28.49 15.99
N ASN A 173 7.32 27.58 16.34
CA ASN A 173 6.64 27.58 17.63
C ASN A 173 7.44 26.86 18.73
N LEU A 174 8.62 27.43 19.06
CA LEU A 174 9.35 27.11 20.30
C LEU A 174 8.72 27.74 21.56
N GLY A 175 7.59 28.46 21.40
CA GLY A 175 6.92 29.20 22.50
C GLY A 175 5.66 28.55 23.06
N SER A 176 5.22 27.40 22.53
CA SER A 176 4.01 26.72 22.97
C SER A 176 4.31 25.62 23.99
N THR A 177 3.35 25.35 24.88
CA THR A 177 3.49 24.44 26.01
C THR A 177 3.97 23.05 25.53
N PRO A 178 5.10 22.53 26.04
CA PRO A 178 5.77 21.33 25.50
C PRO A 178 4.93 20.05 25.41
N GLY A 179 3.79 19.98 26.12
CA GLY A 179 2.94 18.80 26.19
C GLY A 179 1.90 18.63 25.08
N GLN A 180 1.46 19.69 24.41
CA GLN A 180 0.38 19.58 23.39
C GLN A 180 0.93 19.35 21.97
N PHE A 181 2.11 19.91 21.67
CA PHE A 181 2.75 19.78 20.36
C PHE A 181 3.30 18.36 20.11
N THR A 182 3.76 17.69 21.17
CA THR A 182 4.27 16.31 21.11
C THR A 182 3.15 15.31 20.83
N THR A 183 1.96 15.49 21.42
CA THR A 183 0.82 14.57 21.22
C THR A 183 0.25 14.64 19.81
N ALA A 184 0.07 15.84 19.23
CA ALA A 184 -0.49 15.96 17.90
C ALA A 184 0.43 15.40 16.80
N PHE A 185 1.74 15.66 16.91
CA PHE A 185 2.74 15.11 16.00
C PHE A 185 2.84 13.58 16.09
N GLN A 186 2.77 13.04 17.32
CA GLN A 186 2.76 11.60 17.57
C GLN A 186 1.56 10.91 16.89
N LEU A 187 0.36 11.47 17.04
CA LEU A 187 -0.87 10.95 16.42
C LEU A 187 -0.79 10.90 14.89
N GLN A 188 -0.10 11.87 14.28
CA GLN A 188 0.10 11.93 12.83
C GLN A 188 1.06 10.86 12.32
N ILE A 189 2.14 10.59 13.06
CA ILE A 189 3.07 9.48 12.76
C ILE A 189 2.34 8.15 12.89
N ASP A 190 1.61 7.93 13.97
CA ASP A 190 0.88 6.68 14.22
C ASP A 190 -0.17 6.41 13.13
N SER A 191 -0.88 7.47 12.70
CA SER A 191 -1.83 7.40 11.59
C SER A 191 -1.15 7.02 10.27
N THR A 192 0.03 7.57 9.99
CA THR A 192 0.81 7.27 8.78
C THR A 192 1.34 5.83 8.80
N LEU A 193 1.83 5.37 9.95
CA LEU A 193 2.27 3.99 10.14
C LEU A 193 1.11 3.00 9.99
N ASN A 194 -0.06 3.30 10.55
CA ASN A 194 -1.26 2.51 10.35
C ASN A 194 -1.67 2.46 8.88
N ALA A 195 -1.65 3.59 8.17
CA ALA A 195 -1.91 3.61 6.73
C ALA A 195 -0.94 2.70 5.95
N LEU A 196 0.35 2.70 6.29
CA LEU A 196 1.33 1.81 5.67
C LEU A 196 1.07 0.33 5.96
N LEU A 197 0.73 -0.03 7.20
CA LEU A 197 0.38 -1.40 7.57
C LEU A 197 -0.84 -1.91 6.78
N ARG A 198 -1.90 -1.12 6.77
CA ARG A 198 -3.14 -1.45 6.06
C ARG A 198 -2.93 -1.54 4.56
N THR A 199 -2.14 -0.63 4.00
CA THR A 199 -1.76 -0.68 2.58
C THR A 199 -1.03 -1.98 2.26
N ARG A 200 -0.08 -2.40 3.10
CA ARG A 200 0.61 -3.71 2.89
C ARG A 200 -0.36 -4.88 2.96
N TYR A 201 -1.36 -4.84 3.84
CA TYR A 201 -2.41 -5.86 3.87
C TYR A 201 -3.18 -5.92 2.54
N TYR A 202 -3.68 -4.78 2.05
CA TYR A 202 -4.42 -4.74 0.77
C TYR A 202 -3.54 -5.08 -0.42
N TYR A 203 -2.26 -4.71 -0.37
CA TYR A 203 -1.26 -5.10 -1.35
C TYR A 203 -1.05 -6.62 -1.40
N VAL A 204 -0.90 -7.29 -0.25
CA VAL A 204 -0.78 -8.75 -0.20
C VAL A 204 -2.05 -9.41 -0.75
N ARG A 205 -3.23 -8.90 -0.37
CA ARG A 205 -4.51 -9.38 -0.91
C ARG A 205 -4.59 -9.17 -2.43
N HIS A 206 -4.11 -8.03 -2.93
CA HIS A 206 -4.02 -7.75 -4.36
C HIS A 206 -3.15 -8.76 -5.10
N LEU A 207 -1.97 -9.10 -4.56
CA LEU A 207 -1.09 -10.13 -5.11
C LEU A 207 -1.78 -11.50 -5.21
N LEU A 208 -2.56 -11.88 -4.20
CA LEU A 208 -3.27 -13.17 -4.19
C LEU A 208 -4.24 -13.30 -5.37
N TYR A 209 -4.98 -12.24 -5.68
CA TYR A 209 -6.03 -12.28 -6.70
C TYR A 209 -5.57 -11.79 -8.09
N ARG A 210 -4.42 -11.12 -8.20
CA ARG A 210 -3.86 -10.63 -9.47
C ARG A 210 -3.73 -11.70 -10.58
N PRO A 211 -3.40 -12.99 -10.30
CA PRO A 211 -3.36 -14.03 -11.33
C PRO A 211 -4.69 -14.21 -12.10
N PHE A 212 -5.83 -13.92 -11.47
CA PHE A 212 -7.13 -14.04 -12.14
C PHE A 212 -7.36 -12.96 -13.18
N ILE A 213 -6.81 -11.75 -12.99
CA ILE A 213 -6.80 -10.72 -14.04
C ILE A 213 -6.07 -11.24 -15.28
N TYR A 214 -4.88 -11.83 -15.10
CA TYR A 214 -4.13 -12.42 -16.21
C TYR A 214 -4.95 -13.47 -16.96
N ARG A 215 -5.65 -14.35 -16.23
CA ARG A 215 -6.48 -15.40 -16.82
C ARG A 215 -7.66 -14.84 -17.62
N ILE A 216 -8.36 -13.80 -17.13
CA ILE A 216 -9.43 -13.15 -17.91
C ILE A 216 -8.88 -12.48 -19.17
N LEU A 217 -7.68 -11.91 -19.11
CA LEU A 217 -7.07 -11.22 -20.26
C LEU A 217 -6.54 -12.19 -21.33
N HIS A 218 -6.19 -13.42 -20.98
CA HIS A 218 -5.50 -14.35 -21.89
C HIS A 218 -6.29 -15.62 -22.24
N ASN A 219 -7.35 -15.95 -21.50
CA ASN A 219 -8.15 -17.16 -21.75
C ASN A 219 -9.50 -16.79 -22.36
N GLU A 220 -9.80 -17.33 -23.54
CA GLU A 220 -11.11 -17.16 -24.20
C GLU A 220 -12.26 -17.87 -23.44
N SER A 221 -11.93 -18.91 -22.66
CA SER A 221 -12.88 -19.68 -21.85
C SER A 221 -12.59 -19.53 -20.35
N SER A 222 -12.76 -18.33 -19.81
CA SER A 222 -12.66 -18.07 -18.37
C SER A 222 -13.78 -18.78 -17.58
N THR A 223 -13.41 -19.46 -16.49
CA THR A 223 -14.36 -20.13 -15.61
C THR A 223 -15.05 -19.15 -14.66
N GLU A 224 -16.14 -19.56 -14.00
CA GLU A 224 -16.79 -18.76 -12.97
C GLU A 224 -15.86 -18.38 -11.82
N ARG A 225 -15.00 -19.31 -11.38
CA ARG A 225 -13.99 -19.04 -10.35
C ARG A 225 -12.95 -18.01 -10.81
N ASP A 226 -12.57 -18.01 -12.08
CA ASP A 226 -11.69 -16.96 -12.62
C ASP A 226 -12.36 -15.59 -12.58
N MET A 227 -13.66 -15.52 -12.88
CA MET A 227 -14.43 -14.27 -12.81
C MET A 227 -14.58 -13.76 -11.38
N ILE A 228 -14.88 -14.65 -10.42
CA ILE A 228 -14.96 -14.30 -8.99
C ILE A 228 -13.59 -13.79 -8.50
N GLY A 229 -12.50 -14.51 -8.80
CA GLY A 229 -11.16 -14.11 -8.41
C GLY A 229 -10.73 -12.77 -9.03
N ALA A 230 -11.12 -12.51 -10.28
CA ALA A 230 -10.89 -11.23 -10.93
C ALA A 230 -11.72 -10.09 -10.29
N ALA A 231 -12.96 -10.35 -9.90
CA ALA A 231 -13.78 -9.39 -9.16
C ALA A 231 -13.13 -9.03 -7.81
N GLU A 232 -12.63 -10.02 -7.07
CA GLU A 232 -11.87 -9.76 -5.83
C GLU A 232 -10.62 -8.92 -6.10
N CYS A 233 -9.85 -9.23 -7.16
CA CYS A 233 -8.70 -8.41 -7.54
C CYS A 233 -9.09 -6.95 -7.83
N LEU A 234 -10.16 -6.72 -8.58
CA LEU A 234 -10.65 -5.37 -8.86
C LEU A 234 -11.02 -4.63 -7.57
N ARG A 235 -11.69 -5.27 -6.61
CA ARG A 235 -12.01 -4.64 -5.32
C ARG A 235 -10.77 -4.33 -4.50
N THR A 236 -9.75 -5.19 -4.53
CA THR A 236 -8.46 -4.90 -3.84
C THR A 236 -7.73 -3.70 -4.43
N CYS A 237 -8.08 -3.23 -5.62
CA CYS A 237 -7.45 -2.05 -6.22
C CYS A 237 -7.91 -0.73 -5.58
N LEU A 238 -9.01 -0.75 -4.82
CA LEU A 238 -9.67 0.48 -4.36
C LEU A 238 -9.08 1.03 -3.06
N MET A 239 -8.98 2.36 -2.99
CA MET A 239 -8.86 3.14 -1.74
C MET A 239 -7.75 2.66 -0.79
N TRP A 240 -6.54 2.43 -1.31
CA TRP A 240 -5.40 2.08 -0.47
C TRP A 240 -5.09 3.22 0.53
N PRO A 241 -4.90 2.93 1.83
CA PRO A 241 -4.69 4.00 2.81
C PRO A 241 -3.48 4.90 2.54
N ILE A 242 -2.46 4.40 1.83
CA ILE A 242 -1.30 5.20 1.46
C ILE A 242 -1.63 6.39 0.55
N ILE A 243 -2.60 6.27 -0.36
CA ILE A 243 -3.00 7.33 -1.29
C ILE A 243 -3.99 8.33 -0.66
N MET A 244 -4.39 8.10 0.59
CA MET A 244 -5.30 8.95 1.35
C MET A 244 -4.57 9.72 2.46
N PRO A 245 -5.11 10.88 2.91
CA PRO A 245 -4.60 11.53 4.10
C PRO A 245 -4.68 10.63 5.35
N PRO A 246 -3.72 10.74 6.27
CA PRO A 246 -2.59 11.67 6.27
C PRO A 246 -1.35 11.18 5.49
N ALA A 247 -1.33 9.93 5.03
CA ALA A 247 -0.15 9.32 4.43
C ALA A 247 0.28 10.02 3.12
N CYS A 248 -0.67 10.36 2.26
CA CYS A 248 -0.37 11.01 0.98
C CYS A 248 0.17 12.45 1.13
N LEU A 249 -0.06 13.09 2.29
CA LEU A 249 0.53 14.39 2.64
C LEU A 249 2.01 14.29 3.03
N HIS A 250 2.45 13.08 3.39
CA HIS A 250 3.82 12.79 3.84
C HIS A 250 4.55 11.83 2.91
N LYS A 251 4.10 11.70 1.65
CA LYS A 251 4.64 10.73 0.69
C LYS A 251 6.16 10.79 0.51
N ARG A 252 6.79 11.96 0.61
CA ARG A 252 8.26 12.09 0.55
C ARG A 252 9.02 11.43 1.70
N LEU A 253 8.34 11.14 2.81
CA LEU A 253 8.88 10.44 3.98
C LEU A 253 8.63 8.93 3.91
N ILE A 254 7.82 8.45 2.96
CA ILE A 254 7.54 7.03 2.79
C ILE A 254 8.75 6.38 2.11
N SER A 255 9.25 5.31 2.72
CA SER A 255 10.39 4.57 2.19
C SER A 255 10.04 3.85 0.87
N CYS A 256 11.05 3.70 0.01
CA CYS A 256 10.97 3.03 -1.29
C CYS A 256 9.82 3.53 -2.18
N LEU A 257 9.79 4.84 -2.45
CA LEU A 257 8.83 5.46 -3.36
C LEU A 257 8.75 4.79 -4.74
N TYR A 258 9.85 4.23 -5.24
CA TYR A 258 9.87 3.41 -6.44
C TYR A 258 8.86 2.25 -6.37
N PHE A 259 8.85 1.49 -5.26
CA PHE A 259 7.93 0.37 -5.07
C PHE A 259 6.47 0.85 -5.09
N TRP A 260 6.15 1.91 -4.35
CA TRP A 260 4.78 2.41 -4.27
C TRP A 260 4.30 3.04 -5.57
N SER A 261 5.15 3.79 -6.27
CA SER A 261 4.79 4.43 -7.54
C SER A 261 4.49 3.39 -8.62
N HIS A 262 5.28 2.31 -8.69
CA HIS A 262 5.04 1.20 -9.62
C HIS A 262 3.75 0.44 -9.29
N ASN A 263 3.48 0.17 -8.01
CA ASN A 263 2.25 -0.48 -7.60
C ASN A 263 1.02 0.37 -7.90
N ILE A 264 1.07 1.67 -7.62
CA ILE A 264 0.00 2.63 -7.93
C ILE A 264 -0.24 2.71 -9.45
N LEU A 265 0.82 2.71 -10.26
CA LEU A 265 0.69 2.60 -11.71
C LEU A 265 0.02 1.28 -12.13
N GLY A 266 0.39 0.16 -11.51
CA GLY A 266 -0.24 -1.15 -11.74
C GLY A 266 -1.75 -1.14 -11.46
N ILE A 267 -2.15 -0.53 -10.34
CA ILE A 267 -3.57 -0.29 -10.00
C ILE A 267 -4.27 0.52 -11.09
N LEU A 268 -3.67 1.64 -11.53
CA LEU A 268 -4.22 2.47 -12.61
C LEU A 268 -4.38 1.68 -13.92
N ILE A 269 -3.42 0.82 -14.26
CA ILE A 269 -3.51 -0.02 -15.46
C ILE A 269 -4.67 -1.01 -15.34
N ILE A 270 -4.80 -1.71 -14.21
CA ILE A 270 -5.88 -2.69 -13.99
C ILE A 270 -7.26 -2.01 -14.02
N LEU A 271 -7.40 -0.85 -13.38
CA LEU A 271 -8.65 -0.09 -13.41
C LEU A 271 -8.99 0.40 -14.83
N ARG A 272 -8.00 0.79 -15.64
CA ARG A 272 -8.23 1.13 -17.05
C ARG A 272 -8.68 -0.09 -17.85
N LEU A 273 -8.01 -1.22 -17.67
CA LEU A 273 -8.36 -2.49 -18.30
C LEU A 273 -9.78 -2.95 -17.95
N SER A 274 -10.25 -2.67 -16.73
CA SER A 274 -11.63 -2.96 -16.31
C SER A 274 -12.71 -2.18 -17.07
N ILE A 275 -12.31 -1.16 -17.82
CA ILE A 275 -13.21 -0.35 -18.66
C ILE A 275 -13.09 -0.77 -20.12
N VAL A 276 -11.87 -1.03 -20.61
CA VAL A 276 -11.62 -1.26 -22.04
C VAL A 276 -11.71 -2.72 -22.46
N HIS A 277 -11.45 -3.68 -21.55
CA HIS A 277 -11.48 -5.10 -21.87
C HIS A 277 -12.89 -5.67 -21.64
N PRO A 278 -13.57 -6.25 -22.65
CA PRO A 278 -14.96 -6.68 -22.53
C PRO A 278 -15.23 -7.64 -21.36
N GLY A 279 -14.35 -8.63 -21.15
CA GLY A 279 -14.50 -9.57 -20.04
C GLY A 279 -14.35 -8.93 -18.66
N LEU A 280 -13.42 -7.98 -18.51
CA LEU A 280 -13.26 -7.29 -17.23
C LEU A 280 -14.37 -6.25 -17.01
N LEU A 281 -14.87 -5.61 -18.07
CA LEU A 281 -16.02 -4.71 -18.02
C LEU A 281 -17.29 -5.45 -17.58
N GLN A 282 -17.50 -6.67 -18.08
CA GLN A 282 -18.60 -7.51 -17.63
C GLN A 282 -18.48 -7.79 -16.13
N ILE A 283 -17.32 -8.27 -15.67
CA ILE A 283 -17.07 -8.57 -14.24
C ILE A 283 -17.24 -7.31 -13.37
N ARG A 284 -16.74 -6.16 -13.85
CA ARG A 284 -16.90 -4.86 -13.19
C ARG A 284 -18.37 -4.52 -12.97
N THR A 285 -19.22 -4.71 -13.98
CA THR A 285 -20.63 -4.31 -13.93
C THR A 285 -21.53 -5.31 -13.22
N THR A 286 -21.20 -6.60 -13.24
CA THR A 286 -22.07 -7.65 -12.69
C THR A 286 -21.64 -8.18 -11.32
N MET A 287 -20.35 -8.10 -10.98
CA MET A 287 -19.82 -8.78 -9.79
C MET A 287 -19.25 -7.81 -8.75
N CYS A 288 -18.74 -6.64 -9.13
CA CYS A 288 -17.97 -5.81 -8.20
C CYS A 288 -18.83 -5.03 -7.16
N GLY A 289 -20.14 -4.94 -7.36
CA GLY A 289 -21.08 -4.21 -6.49
C GLY A 289 -21.38 -2.79 -6.99
N GLU A 290 -22.47 -2.21 -6.48
CA GLU A 290 -23.00 -0.92 -6.97
C GLU A 290 -22.04 0.25 -6.72
N ASP A 291 -21.38 0.28 -5.57
CA ASP A 291 -20.44 1.35 -5.18
C ASP A 291 -19.05 1.23 -5.83
N PHE A 292 -18.80 0.17 -6.62
CA PHE A 292 -17.48 -0.04 -7.20
C PHE A 292 -17.06 1.10 -8.12
N SER A 293 -17.97 1.61 -8.95
CA SER A 293 -17.63 2.63 -9.95
C SER A 293 -17.22 3.95 -9.29
N SER A 294 -17.96 4.41 -8.28
CA SER A 294 -17.61 5.63 -7.54
C SER A 294 -16.30 5.46 -6.77
N GLY A 295 -16.08 4.30 -6.13
CA GLY A 295 -14.82 3.98 -5.46
C GLY A 295 -13.63 3.90 -6.43
N ALA A 296 -13.83 3.38 -7.64
CA ALA A 296 -12.81 3.32 -8.69
C ALA A 296 -12.43 4.71 -9.19
N ASP A 297 -13.39 5.59 -9.45
CA ASP A 297 -13.13 6.95 -9.93
C ASP A 297 -12.36 7.77 -8.89
N GLU A 298 -12.73 7.66 -7.61
CA GLU A 298 -12.01 8.30 -6.52
C GLU A 298 -10.60 7.74 -6.35
N THR A 299 -10.44 6.41 -6.47
CA THR A 299 -9.13 5.76 -6.43
C THR A 299 -8.23 6.25 -7.57
N VAL A 300 -8.76 6.32 -8.80
CA VAL A 300 -8.03 6.85 -9.97
C VAL A 300 -7.55 8.27 -9.70
N ARG A 301 -8.45 9.14 -9.21
CA ARG A 301 -8.13 10.54 -8.87
C ARG A 301 -6.98 10.63 -7.87
N LEU A 302 -7.04 9.86 -6.78
CA LEU A 302 -6.02 9.85 -5.72
C LEU A 302 -4.68 9.29 -6.22
N CYS A 303 -4.69 8.21 -7.01
CA CYS A 303 -3.50 7.61 -7.62
C CYS A 303 -2.81 8.55 -8.61
N ILE A 304 -3.57 9.24 -9.47
CA ILE A 304 -3.06 10.25 -10.40
C ILE A 304 -2.40 11.39 -9.62
N ALA A 305 -3.09 11.90 -8.58
CA ALA A 305 -2.53 12.96 -7.73
C ALA A 305 -1.23 12.52 -7.04
N TRP A 306 -1.16 11.28 -6.54
CA TRP A 306 0.07 10.73 -5.94
C TRP A 306 1.26 10.79 -6.91
N ILE A 307 1.10 10.25 -8.12
CA ILE A 307 2.17 10.18 -9.13
C ILE A 307 2.53 11.59 -9.61
N ARG A 308 1.53 12.43 -9.91
CA ARG A 308 1.72 13.80 -10.38
C ARG A 308 2.56 14.61 -9.41
N ASP A 309 2.24 14.55 -8.12
CA ASP A 309 2.92 15.35 -7.11
C ASP A 309 4.37 14.90 -6.85
N LEU A 310 4.73 13.66 -7.20
CA LEU A 310 6.09 13.13 -7.06
C LEU A 310 6.95 13.29 -8.32
N LYS A 311 6.34 13.54 -9.49
CA LYS A 311 6.99 13.52 -10.83
C LYS A 311 8.24 14.41 -10.93
N ASP A 312 8.26 15.52 -10.20
CA ASP A 312 9.35 16.48 -10.25
C ASP A 312 10.50 16.10 -9.32
N THR A 313 10.22 15.33 -8.26
CA THR A 313 11.19 14.97 -7.21
C THR A 313 11.69 13.54 -7.27
N ASP A 314 10.98 12.63 -7.93
CA ASP A 314 11.30 11.21 -8.00
C ASP A 314 11.28 10.73 -9.47
N THR A 315 12.35 10.06 -9.90
CA THR A 315 12.53 9.65 -11.29
C THR A 315 11.59 8.51 -11.71
N SER A 316 11.24 7.63 -10.77
CA SER A 316 10.29 6.55 -11.01
C SER A 316 8.86 7.08 -11.18
N ALA A 317 8.45 8.02 -10.31
CA ALA A 317 7.20 8.73 -10.46
C ALA A 317 7.14 9.53 -11.76
N ARG A 318 8.25 10.15 -12.20
CA ARG A 318 8.33 10.80 -13.51
C ARG A 318 8.08 9.85 -14.67
N TRP A 319 8.68 8.66 -14.62
CA TRP A 319 8.44 7.63 -15.62
C TRP A 319 6.97 7.15 -15.58
N CYS A 320 6.43 6.87 -14.40
CA CYS A 320 5.02 6.50 -14.24
C CYS A 320 4.09 7.58 -14.81
N TRP A 321 4.38 8.86 -14.57
CA TRP A 321 3.60 9.99 -15.09
C TRP A 321 3.56 10.02 -16.62
N SER A 322 4.65 9.64 -17.29
CA SER A 322 4.68 9.59 -18.77
C SER A 322 3.68 8.59 -19.34
N ILE A 323 3.39 7.50 -18.61
CA ILE A 323 2.40 6.49 -18.97
C ILE A 323 1.00 6.94 -18.58
N VAL A 324 0.82 7.45 -17.35
CA VAL A 324 -0.49 7.88 -16.83
C VAL A 324 -1.14 8.93 -17.72
N LYS A 325 -0.37 9.92 -18.20
CA LYS A 325 -0.89 10.95 -19.12
C LYS A 325 -1.45 10.38 -20.43
N GLY A 326 -0.90 9.26 -20.92
CA GLY A 326 -1.42 8.59 -22.10
C GLY A 326 -2.67 7.75 -21.81
N LEU A 327 -2.72 7.10 -20.64
CA LEU A 327 -3.83 6.22 -20.26
C LEU A 327 -5.08 6.96 -19.79
N TYR A 328 -4.89 8.13 -19.17
CA TYR A 328 -5.93 8.94 -18.52
C TYR A 328 -5.84 10.42 -18.97
N ALA A 329 -5.68 10.65 -20.26
CA ALA A 329 -5.57 12.01 -20.82
C ALA A 329 -6.77 12.91 -20.45
N GLU A 330 -7.95 12.31 -20.30
CA GLU A 330 -9.18 12.99 -19.88
C GLU A 330 -9.17 13.47 -18.42
N TRP A 331 -8.23 12.98 -17.60
CA TRP A 331 -8.05 13.37 -16.20
C TRP A 331 -6.91 14.40 -16.02
N ASP A 332 -6.25 14.80 -17.10
CA ASP A 332 -5.19 15.79 -17.05
C ASP A 332 -5.75 17.20 -17.11
N ASP A 333 -5.86 17.85 -15.95
CA ASP A 333 -6.25 19.27 -15.85
C ASP A 333 -5.23 20.20 -16.55
N GLU A 334 -3.96 19.78 -16.72
CA GLU A 334 -2.94 20.53 -17.47
C GLU A 334 -3.19 20.45 -19.00
N ALA A 335 -4.04 19.53 -19.47
CA ALA A 335 -4.35 19.31 -20.88
C ALA A 335 -5.62 20.02 -21.37
N ARG A 336 -6.38 20.70 -20.49
CA ARG A 336 -7.49 21.54 -20.95
C ARG A 336 -6.94 22.75 -21.71
N PRO A 337 -7.30 22.94 -22.99
CA PRO A 337 -6.87 24.12 -23.72
C PRO A 337 -7.45 25.36 -23.03
N VAL A 338 -6.56 26.31 -22.71
CA VAL A 338 -6.88 27.62 -22.13
C VAL A 338 -7.88 28.40 -23.01
N ASP A 339 -8.01 28.02 -24.28
CA ASP A 339 -8.86 28.71 -25.26
C ASP A 339 -10.37 28.38 -25.14
N ALA A 340 -10.77 27.42 -24.31
CA ALA A 340 -12.19 27.08 -24.12
C ALA A 340 -12.90 27.89 -23.03
N GLN A 341 -12.17 28.70 -22.24
CA GLN A 341 -12.74 29.57 -21.19
C GLN A 341 -12.88 31.05 -21.61
N MET A 342 -12.64 31.38 -22.88
CA MET A 342 -12.81 32.75 -23.42
C MET A 342 -13.90 32.86 -24.50
N MET A 343 -14.82 31.90 -24.58
CA MET A 343 -16.03 31.99 -25.39
C MET A 343 -17.25 31.49 -24.60
N GLU A 344 -17.61 32.22 -23.55
CA GLU A 344 -19.00 32.37 -23.08
C GLU A 344 -19.25 33.82 -22.65
#